data_AF-A0A926CPY5-F1
#
_entry.id   AF-A0A926CPY5-F1
#
_cell.length_a   1.000
_cell.length_b   1.000
_cell.length_c   1.000
_cell.angle_alpha   90.00
_cell.angle_beta   90.00
_cell.angle_gamma   90.00
#
_symmetry.space_group_name_H-M   'P 1'
#
loop_
_entity.id
_entity.type
_entity.pdbx_description
1 polymer ?
#
loop_
_entity_poly.entity_id
_entity_poly.type
_entity_poly.pdbx_seq_one_letter_code
_entity_poly.pdbx_strand_id
1 'polypeptide(L)'
;MPTTASPRTASWTILGVAPPGAAAENIGVLLIDLNTGTPYRRFRRDLEDLSPDDADILEALEEDLALKAAEMGGEQLLRWLDENASGFLRISDLETGEVHEFKDQVNWLYHQHIKPKVLRFRTHLPLYALEAAAGRWGPERDVEQEPKDWVEAPSSLRRLTEDMFIARVTGHSMEPLIPAGSLCIFKGGASLGGSRQGKRVLVANYGEPGEQRFTVKRYQSIKRAVDDDRTEHLRVILHPLNPEYESWEIDYEPFDFESSGRIKVVGEFVAVLDDQDPEV
;
A
#
# COMPACT_ATOMS: atom_id res chain seq x y z
N MET A 1 8.09 -17.47 19.94
CA MET A 1 8.42 -16.18 20.56
C MET A 1 9.21 -15.38 19.54
N PRO A 2 8.69 -14.30 18.95
CA PRO A 2 9.53 -13.42 18.15
C PRO A 2 10.57 -12.79 19.08
N THR A 3 11.85 -12.96 18.75
CA THR A 3 12.95 -12.31 19.45
C THR A 3 12.83 -10.82 19.18
N THR A 4 12.35 -10.03 20.14
CA THR A 4 12.39 -8.56 20.05
C THR A 4 13.85 -8.17 19.92
N ALA A 5 14.24 -7.61 18.77
CA ALA A 5 15.60 -7.14 18.56
C ALA A 5 15.94 -6.10 19.62
N SER A 6 17.14 -6.19 20.20
CA SER A 6 17.64 -5.18 21.12
C SER A 6 17.66 -3.82 20.41
N PRO A 7 17.26 -2.73 21.09
CA PRO A 7 17.34 -1.40 20.51
C PRO A 7 18.79 -1.10 20.09
N ARG A 8 18.92 -0.44 18.93
CA ARG A 8 20.19 0.01 18.35
C ARG A 8 20.21 1.53 18.27
N THR A 9 21.39 2.11 18.30
CA THR A 9 21.52 3.58 18.24
C THR A 9 21.43 4.04 16.79
N ALA A 10 20.59 5.03 16.53
CA ALA A 10 20.46 5.66 15.24
C ALA A 10 20.65 7.18 15.34
N SER A 11 21.08 7.79 14.24
CA SER A 11 21.05 9.24 14.07
C SER A 11 20.28 9.60 12.80
N TRP A 12 19.48 10.66 12.85
CA TRP A 12 18.64 11.05 11.72
C TRP A 12 18.54 12.56 11.55
N THR A 13 18.18 12.97 10.34
CA THR A 13 17.84 14.35 10.00
C THR A 13 16.69 14.39 9.00
N ILE A 14 15.94 15.50 9.01
CA ILE A 14 14.91 15.80 8.02
C ILE A 14 15.55 16.62 6.91
N LEU A 15 15.49 16.08 5.69
CA LEU A 15 15.96 16.75 4.48
C LEU A 15 14.86 17.71 3.99
N GLY A 16 15.26 18.91 3.61
CA GLY A 16 14.39 19.92 3.02
C GLY A 16 15.04 20.61 1.83
N VAL A 17 14.21 21.18 0.94
CA VAL A 17 14.66 22.02 -0.16
C VAL A 17 14.05 23.40 -0.05
N ALA A 18 14.82 24.42 -0.41
CA ALA A 18 14.36 25.80 -0.45
C ALA A 18 14.66 26.39 -1.84
N PRO A 19 13.75 26.17 -2.81
CA PRO A 19 13.87 26.77 -4.14
C PRO A 19 13.90 28.31 -4.04
N PRO A 20 14.60 29.01 -4.97
CA PRO A 20 14.63 30.46 -4.98
C PRO A 20 13.23 31.07 -5.02
N GLY A 21 12.89 31.90 -4.03
CA GLY A 21 11.58 32.59 -3.96
C GLY A 21 10.43 31.74 -3.43
N ALA A 22 10.67 30.48 -3.02
CA ALA A 22 9.69 29.61 -2.37
C ALA A 22 10.02 29.38 -0.88
N ALA A 23 9.03 28.94 -0.12
CA ALA A 23 9.25 28.48 1.25
C ALA A 23 10.01 27.14 1.23
N ALA A 24 10.81 26.89 2.27
CA ALA A 24 11.46 25.60 2.41
C ALA A 24 10.41 24.50 2.67
N GLU A 25 10.53 23.38 1.98
CA GLU A 25 9.67 22.21 2.15
C GLU A 25 10.51 20.99 2.54
N ASN A 26 9.99 20.20 3.48
CA ASN A 26 10.60 18.92 3.83
C ASN A 26 10.35 17.91 2.69
N ILE A 27 11.40 17.18 2.34
CA ILE A 27 11.42 16.29 1.19
C ILE A 27 11.70 14.84 1.53
N GLY A 28 12.34 14.56 2.66
CA GLY A 28 12.64 13.18 3.05
C GLY A 28 13.28 13.06 4.42
N VAL A 29 13.49 11.81 4.82
CA VAL A 29 14.18 11.43 6.04
C VAL A 29 15.43 10.66 5.66
N LEU A 30 16.55 10.99 6.31
CA LEU A 30 17.75 10.17 6.31
C LEU A 30 18.04 9.72 7.73
N LEU A 31 18.08 8.42 7.97
CA LEU A 31 18.37 7.80 9.25
C LEU A 31 19.52 6.80 9.08
N ILE A 32 20.53 6.87 9.92
CA ILE A 32 21.69 5.99 9.88
C ILE A 32 21.70 5.10 11.12
N ASP A 33 21.84 3.79 10.92
CA ASP A 33 22.22 2.87 11.99
C ASP A 33 23.69 3.10 12.36
N LEU A 34 23.96 3.60 13.57
CA LEU A 34 25.32 3.89 14.04
C LEU A 34 26.09 2.61 14.40
N ASN A 35 25.42 1.46 14.51
CA ASN A 35 26.08 0.19 14.74
C ASN A 35 26.64 -0.42 13.46
N THR A 36 25.98 -0.21 12.31
CA THR A 36 26.37 -0.81 11.02
C THR A 36 26.81 0.21 9.97
N GLY A 37 26.53 1.49 10.19
CA GLY A 37 26.67 2.57 9.21
C GLY A 37 25.61 2.54 8.10
N THR A 38 24.59 1.69 8.22
CA THR A 38 23.57 1.49 7.18
C THR A 38 22.63 2.68 7.10
N PRO A 39 22.49 3.33 5.92
CA PRO A 39 21.48 4.36 5.72
C PRO A 39 20.10 3.74 5.48
N TYR A 40 19.09 4.38 6.03
CA TYR A 40 17.67 4.16 5.75
C TYR A 40 17.11 5.50 5.31
N ARG A 41 16.44 5.51 4.15
CA ARG A 41 15.95 6.74 3.54
C ARG A 41 14.51 6.58 3.06
N ARG A 42 13.77 7.69 3.13
CA ARG A 42 12.44 7.78 2.53
C ARG A 42 12.19 9.21 2.06
N PHE A 43 11.97 9.37 0.77
CA PHE A 43 11.65 10.65 0.14
C PHE A 43 10.20 10.69 -0.31
N ARG A 44 9.66 11.91 -0.44
CA ARG A 44 8.39 12.12 -1.14
C ARG A 44 8.57 11.83 -2.63
N ARG A 45 7.50 11.39 -3.30
CA ARG A 45 7.54 10.96 -4.72
C ARG A 45 7.01 12.00 -5.70
N ASP A 46 7.12 13.25 -5.30
CA ASP A 46 6.66 14.44 -6.00
C ASP A 46 7.72 15.55 -5.88
N LEU A 47 9.00 15.17 -5.83
CA LEU A 47 10.11 16.10 -5.70
C LEU A 47 10.17 17.03 -6.92
N GLU A 48 10.00 16.48 -8.12
CA GLU A 48 10.00 17.20 -9.38
C GLU A 48 8.91 18.28 -9.47
N ASP A 49 7.82 18.12 -8.71
CA ASP A 49 6.73 19.09 -8.64
C ASP A 49 7.08 20.31 -7.76
N LEU A 50 8.15 20.25 -6.93
CA LEU A 50 8.52 21.32 -6.00
C LEU A 50 9.23 22.50 -6.67
N SER A 51 10.11 22.22 -7.61
CA SER A 51 10.81 23.22 -8.41
C SER A 51 10.97 22.68 -9.83
N PRO A 52 10.09 23.06 -10.77
CA PRO A 52 10.23 22.65 -12.17
C PRO A 52 11.56 23.07 -12.80
N ASP A 53 12.14 24.18 -12.33
CA ASP A 53 13.44 24.68 -12.78
C ASP A 53 14.61 23.79 -12.31
N ASP A 54 14.44 23.06 -11.21
CA ASP A 54 15.45 22.17 -10.61
C ASP A 54 15.03 20.69 -10.64
N ALA A 55 14.06 20.32 -11.49
CA ALA A 55 13.45 18.99 -11.50
C ALA A 55 14.48 17.86 -11.68
N ASP A 56 15.41 18.02 -12.62
CA ASP A 56 16.48 17.03 -12.88
C ASP A 56 17.38 16.79 -11.66
N ILE A 57 17.64 17.84 -10.87
CA ILE A 57 18.44 17.77 -9.64
C ILE A 57 17.65 17.03 -8.56
N LEU A 58 16.37 17.37 -8.42
CA LEU A 58 15.47 16.81 -7.41
C LEU A 58 15.17 15.33 -7.67
N GLU A 59 15.03 14.92 -8.94
CA GLU A 59 14.86 13.52 -9.33
C GLU A 59 16.09 12.67 -9.01
N ALA A 60 17.30 13.22 -9.20
CA ALA A 60 18.56 12.51 -8.93
C ALA A 60 19.00 12.55 -7.46
N LEU A 61 18.36 13.36 -6.60
CA LEU A 61 18.85 13.66 -5.26
C LEU A 61 18.93 12.41 -4.36
N GLU A 62 17.91 11.57 -4.38
CA GLU A 62 17.86 10.36 -3.55
C GLU A 62 18.99 9.38 -3.94
N GLU A 63 19.17 9.16 -5.25
CA GLU A 63 20.22 8.28 -5.76
C GLU A 63 21.63 8.83 -5.51
N ASP A 64 21.85 10.14 -5.65
CA ASP A 64 23.13 10.80 -5.34
C ASP A 64 23.48 10.66 -3.84
N LEU A 65 22.51 10.83 -2.95
CA LEU A 65 22.73 10.65 -1.51
C LEU A 65 23.01 9.18 -1.17
N ALA A 66 22.35 8.23 -1.82
CA ALA A 66 22.61 6.80 -1.66
C ALA A 66 24.03 6.43 -2.12
N LEU A 67 24.47 6.94 -3.28
CA LEU A 67 25.83 6.74 -3.80
C LEU A 67 26.87 7.32 -2.83
N LYS A 68 26.67 8.56 -2.36
CA LYS A 68 27.56 9.17 -1.35
C LYS A 68 27.60 8.36 -0.07
N ALA A 69 26.47 7.88 0.43
CA ALA A 69 26.43 7.03 1.62
C ALA A 69 27.25 5.74 1.41
N ALA A 70 27.18 5.15 0.21
CA ALA A 70 27.96 3.96 -0.13
C ALA A 70 29.47 4.25 -0.25
N GLU A 71 29.86 5.45 -0.68
CA GLU A 71 31.26 5.85 -0.85
C GLU A 71 31.96 6.25 0.45
N MET A 72 31.31 7.07 1.30
CA MET A 72 31.93 7.61 2.52
C MET A 72 31.38 7.03 3.83
N GLY A 73 30.28 6.28 3.77
CA GLY A 73 29.58 5.76 4.95
C GLY A 73 28.51 6.72 5.47
N GLY A 74 27.43 6.18 6.04
CA GLY A 74 26.26 6.94 6.48
C GLY A 74 26.57 8.02 7.51
N GLU A 75 27.41 7.74 8.50
CA GLU A 75 27.81 8.72 9.51
C GLU A 75 28.59 9.90 8.92
N GLN A 76 29.49 9.60 7.99
CA GLN A 76 30.30 10.63 7.33
C GLN A 76 29.42 11.48 6.39
N LEU A 77 28.42 10.87 5.75
CA LEU A 77 27.42 11.58 4.96
C LEU A 77 26.62 12.56 5.84
N LEU A 78 26.16 12.15 7.03
CA LEU A 78 25.43 13.06 7.92
C LEU A 78 26.27 14.27 8.32
N ARG A 79 27.54 14.07 8.68
CA ARG A 79 28.46 15.18 9.00
C ARG A 79 28.71 16.06 7.79
N TRP A 80 28.90 15.46 6.61
CA TRP A 80 29.10 16.20 5.38
C TRP A 80 27.86 17.07 5.06
N LEU A 81 26.66 16.53 5.23
CA LEU A 81 25.41 17.29 5.06
C LEU A 81 25.31 18.43 6.07
N ASP A 82 25.64 18.21 7.34
CA ASP A 82 25.62 19.26 8.37
C ASP A 82 26.57 20.43 8.06
N GLU A 83 27.74 20.12 7.50
CA GLU A 83 28.74 21.13 7.14
C GLU A 83 28.46 21.82 5.78
N ASN A 84 27.79 21.15 4.84
CA ASN A 84 27.72 21.59 3.44
C ASN A 84 26.31 21.91 2.93
N ALA A 85 25.25 21.37 3.54
CA ALA A 85 23.88 21.65 3.12
C ALA A 85 23.53 23.10 3.45
N SER A 86 23.56 23.96 2.43
CA SER A 86 23.24 25.37 2.57
C SER A 86 22.48 25.90 1.36
N GLY A 87 21.59 26.86 1.60
CA GLY A 87 20.78 27.48 0.57
C GLY A 87 19.67 26.56 0.08
N PHE A 88 19.95 25.80 -1.00
CA PHE A 88 19.00 24.97 -1.73
C PHE A 88 18.64 23.69 -0.99
N LEU A 89 19.63 22.85 -0.66
CA LEU A 89 19.43 21.68 0.21
C LEU A 89 19.63 22.11 1.66
N ARG A 90 18.70 21.73 2.53
CA ARG A 90 18.73 22.01 3.97
C ARG A 90 18.52 20.73 4.74
N ILE A 91 19.05 20.71 5.95
CA ILE A 91 18.81 19.64 6.91
C ILE A 91 18.31 20.24 8.23
N SER A 92 17.54 19.47 8.99
CA SER A 92 17.27 19.79 10.39
C SER A 92 18.49 19.51 11.25
N ASP A 93 18.45 19.99 12.50
CA ASP A 93 19.41 19.56 13.52
C ASP A 93 19.49 18.03 13.56
N LEU A 94 20.71 17.54 13.77
CA LEU A 94 20.96 16.10 13.83
C LEU A 94 20.44 15.55 15.16
N GLU A 95 19.51 14.60 15.07
CA GLU A 95 18.96 13.90 16.23
C GLU A 95 19.62 12.53 16.41
N THR A 96 19.59 12.00 17.63
CA THR A 96 20.12 10.67 17.96
C THR A 96 19.23 10.00 19.00
N GLY A 97 19.02 8.69 18.87
CA GLY A 97 18.17 7.93 19.78
C GLY A 97 18.25 6.43 19.58
N GLU A 98 17.53 5.69 20.43
CA GLU A 98 17.39 4.25 20.33
C GLU A 98 16.23 3.87 19.41
N VAL A 99 16.48 2.93 18.51
CA VAL A 99 15.53 2.44 17.50
C VAL A 99 15.45 0.92 17.55
N HIS A 100 14.23 0.39 17.63
CA HIS A 100 13.97 -1.05 17.61
C HIS A 100 13.85 -1.58 16.18
N GLU A 101 13.02 -0.95 15.37
CA GLU A 101 12.80 -1.27 13.96
C GLU A 101 13.05 -0.02 13.12
N PHE A 102 14.09 -0.08 12.29
CA PHE A 102 14.60 1.07 11.53
C PHE A 102 13.60 1.48 10.46
N LYS A 103 12.93 0.49 9.87
CA LYS A 103 11.93 0.74 8.84
C LYS A 103 10.75 1.53 9.39
N ASP A 104 10.20 1.07 10.52
CA ASP A 104 9.10 1.71 11.20
C ASP A 104 9.46 3.13 11.67
N GLN A 105 10.69 3.32 12.16
CA GLN A 105 11.17 4.63 12.60
C GLN A 105 11.25 5.64 11.44
N VAL A 106 11.80 5.25 10.29
CA VAL A 106 11.86 6.13 9.10
C VAL A 106 10.46 6.47 8.60
N ASN A 107 9.56 5.49 8.58
CA ASN A 107 8.18 5.69 8.16
C ASN A 107 7.42 6.62 9.12
N TRP A 108 7.61 6.46 10.42
CA TRP A 108 7.04 7.35 11.43
C TRP A 108 7.56 8.79 11.26
N LEU A 109 8.88 8.98 11.16
CA LEU A 109 9.48 10.30 10.91
C LEU A 109 8.94 10.92 9.62
N TYR A 110 8.79 10.11 8.56
CA TYR A 110 8.27 10.57 7.28
C TYR A 110 6.85 11.12 7.43
N HIS A 111 5.94 10.38 8.05
CA HIS A 111 4.55 10.83 8.26
C HIS A 111 4.43 12.02 9.21
N GLN A 112 5.37 12.19 10.15
CA GLN A 112 5.38 13.34 11.05
C GLN A 112 5.85 14.63 10.35
N HIS A 113 6.89 14.54 9.51
CA HIS A 113 7.60 15.72 9.03
C HIS A 113 7.39 16.02 7.55
N ILE A 114 6.94 15.07 6.73
CA ILE A 114 6.79 15.22 5.29
C ILE A 114 5.32 15.18 4.90
N LYS A 115 4.93 16.15 4.07
CA LYS A 115 3.57 16.30 3.54
C LYS A 115 3.62 16.22 2.01
N PRO A 116 3.62 15.01 1.44
CA PRO A 116 3.66 14.86 -0.01
C PRO A 116 2.38 15.38 -0.64
N LYS A 117 2.46 15.84 -1.89
CA LYS A 117 1.27 16.17 -2.68
C LYS A 117 0.53 14.89 -3.02
N VAL A 118 -0.80 14.96 -2.94
CA VAL A 118 -1.66 13.85 -3.37
C VAL A 118 -1.68 13.78 -4.90
N LEU A 119 -1.01 12.76 -5.45
CA LEU A 119 -0.98 12.49 -6.88
C LEU A 119 -1.76 11.22 -7.18
N ARG A 120 -3.02 11.42 -7.59
CA ARG A 120 -4.01 10.37 -7.82
C ARG A 120 -3.51 9.37 -8.87
N PHE A 121 -3.48 8.09 -8.52
CA PHE A 121 -3.03 6.99 -9.37
C PHE A 121 -1.60 7.14 -9.92
N ARG A 122 -0.79 8.04 -9.35
CA ARG A 122 0.67 8.12 -9.55
C ARG A 122 1.40 7.65 -8.31
N THR A 123 1.04 8.20 -7.16
CA THR A 123 1.59 7.82 -5.84
C THR A 123 0.49 7.43 -4.84
N HIS A 124 -0.74 7.92 -5.03
CA HIS A 124 -1.85 7.68 -4.11
C HIS A 124 -2.97 6.85 -4.73
N LEU A 125 -3.61 6.02 -3.91
CA LEU A 125 -4.83 5.28 -4.26
C LEU A 125 -6.01 5.77 -3.40
N PRO A 126 -7.24 5.71 -3.95
CA PRO A 126 -8.42 6.13 -3.23
C PRO A 126 -8.78 5.11 -2.13
N LEU A 127 -8.99 5.59 -0.91
CA LEU A 127 -9.50 4.82 0.22
C LEU A 127 -11.02 4.86 0.25
N TYR A 128 -11.65 3.69 0.22
CA TYR A 128 -13.09 3.53 0.31
C TYR A 128 -13.52 2.73 1.54
N ALA A 129 -14.72 3.03 2.04
CA ALA A 129 -15.47 2.07 2.84
C ALA A 129 -15.87 0.87 1.95
N LEU A 130 -16.04 -0.31 2.54
CA LEU A 130 -16.32 -1.53 1.77
C LEU A 130 -17.64 -1.42 1.00
N GLU A 131 -18.64 -0.80 1.60
CA GLU A 131 -19.94 -0.47 0.98
C GLU A 131 -19.76 0.43 -0.24
N ALA A 132 -18.91 1.44 -0.11
CA ALA A 132 -18.62 2.38 -1.19
C ALA A 132 -17.88 1.71 -2.35
N ALA A 133 -16.90 0.88 -2.03
CA ALA A 133 -16.18 0.08 -3.03
C ALA A 133 -17.12 -0.89 -3.77
N ALA A 134 -18.07 -1.51 -3.07
CA ALA A 134 -19.02 -2.43 -3.67
C ALA A 134 -19.99 -1.75 -4.64
N GLY A 135 -20.43 -0.51 -4.34
CA GLY A 135 -21.23 0.29 -5.26
C GLY A 135 -20.42 0.77 -6.47
N ARG A 136 -19.21 1.28 -6.25
CA ARG A 136 -18.38 1.84 -7.34
C ARG A 136 -17.82 0.75 -8.27
N TRP A 137 -17.34 -0.36 -7.70
CA TRP A 137 -16.62 -1.41 -8.42
C TRP A 137 -17.42 -2.69 -8.63
N GLY A 138 -18.60 -2.80 -8.01
CA GLY A 138 -19.57 -3.86 -8.29
C GLY A 138 -20.33 -3.64 -9.61
N PRO A 139 -21.23 -4.57 -9.96
CA PRO A 139 -21.98 -4.49 -11.22
C PRO A 139 -23.10 -3.45 -11.20
N GLU A 140 -23.54 -3.00 -10.02
CA GLU A 140 -24.51 -1.92 -9.83
C GLU A 140 -23.73 -0.62 -9.63
N ARG A 141 -23.13 -0.08 -10.71
CA ARG A 141 -22.37 1.18 -10.69
C ARG A 141 -23.31 2.38 -10.55
N ASP A 142 -24.00 2.51 -9.43
CA ASP A 142 -25.09 3.50 -9.31
C ASP A 142 -24.75 4.79 -8.56
N VAL A 143 -23.52 4.96 -8.05
CA VAL A 143 -23.14 6.24 -7.43
C VAL A 143 -21.65 6.53 -7.62
N GLU A 144 -21.31 7.74 -8.07
CA GLU A 144 -19.98 8.32 -7.88
C GLU A 144 -19.77 8.56 -6.38
N GLN A 145 -19.28 7.55 -5.67
CA GLN A 145 -18.90 7.74 -4.27
C GLN A 145 -17.51 8.39 -4.21
N GLU A 146 -17.45 9.52 -3.52
CA GLU A 146 -16.18 10.16 -3.21
C GLU A 146 -15.33 9.28 -2.28
N PRO A 147 -14.02 9.18 -2.52
CA PRO A 147 -13.15 8.45 -1.61
C PRO A 147 -13.10 9.15 -0.25
N LYS A 148 -12.98 8.36 0.81
CA LYS A 148 -12.79 8.88 2.17
C LYS A 148 -11.47 9.65 2.29
N ASP A 149 -10.45 9.17 1.60
CA ASP A 149 -9.12 9.77 1.57
C ASP A 149 -8.32 9.27 0.35
N TRP A 150 -7.16 9.86 0.12
CA TRP A 150 -6.14 9.37 -0.81
C TRP A 150 -4.92 8.97 -0.03
N VAL A 151 -4.58 7.69 -0.08
CA VAL A 151 -3.49 7.13 0.73
C VAL A 151 -2.31 6.81 -0.17
N GLU A 152 -1.12 7.18 0.28
CA GLU A 152 0.12 6.89 -0.42
C GLU A 152 0.32 5.37 -0.54
N ALA A 153 0.45 4.86 -1.76
CA ALA A 153 0.61 3.42 -2.04
C ALA A 153 2.10 3.03 -2.07
N PRO A 154 2.47 1.76 -1.78
CA PRO A 154 3.86 1.31 -1.68
C PRO A 154 4.60 1.50 -3.01
N SER A 155 5.88 1.90 -2.98
CA SER A 155 6.75 2.10 -4.15
C SER A 155 7.03 0.80 -4.88
N SER A 156 7.02 -0.32 -4.14
CA SER A 156 7.10 -1.68 -4.68
C SER A 156 5.98 -1.98 -5.69
N LEU A 157 4.86 -1.25 -5.63
CA LEU A 157 3.78 -1.37 -6.61
C LEU A 157 4.13 -0.60 -7.89
N ARG A 158 4.71 -1.30 -8.87
CA ARG A 158 5.22 -0.72 -10.13
C ARG A 158 4.24 0.15 -10.93
N ARG A 159 2.93 -0.09 -10.82
CA ARG A 159 1.92 0.68 -11.56
C ARG A 159 0.64 0.82 -10.76
N LEU A 160 0.28 2.05 -10.43
CA LEU A 160 -1.05 2.40 -9.95
C LEU A 160 -1.97 2.65 -11.15
N THR A 161 -3.18 2.12 -11.08
CA THR A 161 -4.16 2.22 -12.17
C THR A 161 -5.52 2.62 -11.61
N GLU A 162 -6.38 3.22 -12.45
CA GLU A 162 -7.65 3.79 -11.98
C GLU A 162 -8.62 2.76 -11.42
N ASP A 163 -8.47 1.49 -11.82
CA ASP A 163 -9.19 0.33 -11.29
C ASP A 163 -8.72 -0.13 -9.91
N MET A 164 -7.69 0.50 -9.35
CA MET A 164 -7.21 0.19 -8.00
C MET A 164 -7.88 1.03 -6.93
N PHE A 165 -8.07 0.42 -5.77
CA PHE A 165 -8.57 1.11 -4.58
C PHE A 165 -8.05 0.45 -3.30
N ILE A 166 -8.13 1.19 -2.20
CA ILE A 166 -7.80 0.71 -0.86
C ILE A 166 -9.10 0.52 -0.07
N ALA A 167 -9.19 -0.56 0.68
CA ALA A 167 -10.23 -0.75 1.69
C ALA A 167 -9.65 -1.43 2.93
N ARG A 168 -10.23 -1.14 4.09
CA ARG A 168 -9.86 -1.80 5.35
C ARG A 168 -10.49 -3.18 5.41
N VAL A 169 -9.68 -4.21 5.64
CA VAL A 169 -10.14 -5.57 5.87
C VAL A 169 -10.18 -5.84 7.37
N THR A 170 -11.34 -6.25 7.85
CA THR A 170 -11.55 -6.67 9.24
C THR A 170 -11.67 -8.19 9.33
N GLY A 171 -11.33 -8.74 10.50
CA GLY A 171 -11.38 -10.18 10.76
C GLY A 171 -10.09 -10.95 10.45
N HIS A 172 -10.00 -12.18 10.94
CA HIS A 172 -8.75 -12.97 11.01
C HIS A 172 -8.70 -14.14 10.01
N SER A 173 -9.71 -14.29 9.15
CA SER A 173 -9.83 -15.45 8.26
C SER A 173 -8.74 -15.58 7.19
N MET A 174 -8.00 -14.51 6.92
CA MET A 174 -6.93 -14.45 5.93
C MET A 174 -5.53 -14.34 6.56
N GLU A 175 -5.44 -14.49 7.87
CA GLU A 175 -4.16 -14.52 8.58
C GLU A 175 -3.35 -15.79 8.23
N PRO A 176 -2.00 -15.71 8.29
CA PRO A 176 -1.19 -14.54 8.67
C PRO A 176 -0.99 -13.52 7.54
N LEU A 177 -1.44 -13.81 6.32
CA LEU A 177 -1.15 -12.96 5.15
C LEU A 177 -1.83 -11.59 5.22
N ILE A 178 -3.07 -11.53 5.69
CA ILE A 178 -3.82 -10.29 5.87
C ILE A 178 -4.20 -10.21 7.35
N PRO A 179 -3.40 -9.51 8.17
CA PRO A 179 -3.74 -9.25 9.57
C PRO A 179 -5.05 -8.47 9.69
N ALA A 180 -5.80 -8.72 10.77
CA ALA A 180 -7.02 -7.97 11.03
C ALA A 180 -6.76 -6.46 11.14
N GLY A 181 -7.59 -5.66 10.48
CA GLY A 181 -7.48 -4.20 10.49
C GLY A 181 -6.59 -3.62 9.38
N SER A 182 -5.94 -4.48 8.58
CA SER A 182 -5.06 -4.06 7.49
C SER A 182 -5.80 -3.23 6.43
N LEU A 183 -5.17 -2.17 5.94
CA LEU A 183 -5.56 -1.55 4.67
C LEU A 183 -5.05 -2.46 3.54
N CYS A 184 -5.90 -2.81 2.59
CA CYS A 184 -5.56 -3.70 1.49
C CYS A 184 -5.82 -3.01 0.15
N ILE A 185 -4.93 -3.24 -0.81
CA ILE A 185 -5.05 -2.75 -2.18
C ILE A 185 -5.79 -3.82 -3.00
N PHE A 186 -6.80 -3.38 -3.74
CA PHE A 186 -7.61 -4.22 -4.61
C PHE A 186 -7.64 -3.64 -6.03
N LYS A 187 -7.82 -4.51 -7.03
CA LYS A 187 -8.20 -4.16 -8.40
C LYS A 187 -9.67 -4.50 -8.64
N GLY A 188 -10.48 -3.52 -9.00
CA GLY A 188 -11.92 -3.66 -9.26
C GLY A 188 -12.30 -3.52 -10.74
N GLY A 189 -13.62 -3.47 -11.00
CA GLY A 189 -14.15 -3.07 -12.31
C GLY A 189 -13.79 -4.00 -13.47
N ALA A 190 -13.42 -3.41 -14.62
CA ALA A 190 -13.14 -4.15 -15.86
C ALA A 190 -11.94 -5.11 -15.74
N SER A 191 -11.04 -4.86 -14.79
CA SER A 191 -9.88 -5.70 -14.51
C SER A 191 -10.20 -7.01 -13.79
N LEU A 192 -11.45 -7.18 -13.32
CA LEU A 192 -11.97 -8.46 -12.84
C LEU A 192 -12.31 -9.44 -13.98
N GLY A 193 -12.05 -9.06 -15.23
CA GLY A 193 -12.17 -9.93 -16.40
C GLY A 193 -11.18 -11.10 -16.35
N GLY A 194 -11.64 -12.29 -16.74
CA GLY A 194 -10.83 -13.51 -16.76
C GLY A 194 -11.09 -14.44 -15.56
N SER A 195 -10.23 -15.45 -15.41
CA SER A 195 -10.39 -16.46 -14.36
C SER A 195 -10.03 -15.90 -12.99
N ARG A 196 -10.92 -16.12 -12.02
CA ARG A 196 -10.71 -15.81 -10.60
C ARG A 196 -10.14 -16.99 -9.82
N GLN A 197 -9.90 -18.11 -10.50
CA GLN A 197 -9.47 -19.36 -9.88
C GLN A 197 -8.16 -19.19 -9.12
N GLY A 198 -8.16 -19.57 -7.84
CA GLY A 198 -7.01 -19.49 -6.95
C GLY A 198 -6.66 -18.07 -6.48
N LYS A 199 -7.32 -17.04 -7.00
CA LYS A 199 -7.07 -15.64 -6.64
C LYS A 199 -7.72 -15.30 -5.30
N ARG A 200 -7.13 -14.33 -4.60
CA ARG A 200 -7.73 -13.74 -3.40
C ARG A 200 -8.63 -12.61 -3.83
N VAL A 201 -9.88 -12.62 -3.38
CA VAL A 201 -10.89 -11.68 -3.85
C VAL A 201 -11.69 -11.12 -2.69
N LEU A 202 -12.04 -9.85 -2.78
CA LEU A 202 -13.06 -9.21 -1.97
C LEU A 202 -14.43 -9.57 -2.54
N VAL A 203 -15.27 -10.18 -1.71
CA VAL A 203 -16.62 -10.62 -2.05
C VAL A 203 -17.62 -9.88 -1.18
N ALA A 204 -18.71 -9.41 -1.80
CA ALA A 204 -19.89 -8.90 -1.14
C ALA A 204 -21.00 -9.96 -1.16
N ASN A 205 -21.47 -10.37 0.01
CA ASN A 205 -22.64 -11.22 0.24
C ASN A 205 -23.88 -10.38 0.55
N TYR A 206 -24.77 -10.22 -0.42
CA TYR A 206 -26.00 -9.44 -0.30
C TYR A 206 -27.06 -10.09 0.61
N GLY A 207 -26.85 -11.34 1.04
CA GLY A 207 -27.69 -12.00 2.05
C GLY A 207 -27.38 -11.58 3.49
N GLU A 208 -26.26 -10.90 3.73
CA GLU A 208 -25.82 -10.46 5.06
C GLU A 208 -25.88 -8.93 5.17
N PRO A 209 -26.33 -8.38 6.31
CA PRO A 209 -26.35 -6.94 6.53
C PRO A 209 -25.00 -6.40 7.04
N GLY A 210 -24.78 -5.10 6.83
CA GLY A 210 -23.65 -4.35 7.42
C GLY A 210 -22.27 -4.85 6.95
N GLU A 211 -21.27 -4.76 7.83
CA GLU A 211 -19.88 -5.14 7.51
C GLU A 211 -19.71 -6.66 7.27
N GLN A 212 -20.58 -7.50 7.86
CA GLN A 212 -20.55 -8.96 7.68
C GLN A 212 -20.85 -9.39 6.24
N ARG A 213 -21.37 -8.47 5.43
CA ARG A 213 -21.51 -8.59 3.98
C ARG A 213 -20.19 -8.80 3.27
N PHE A 214 -19.08 -8.30 3.79
CA PHE A 214 -17.82 -8.27 3.06
C PHE A 214 -16.82 -9.28 3.59
N THR A 215 -16.20 -10.03 2.69
CA THR A 215 -15.15 -10.97 3.06
C THR A 215 -14.06 -11.03 2.00
N VAL A 216 -12.82 -11.18 2.44
CA VAL A 216 -11.71 -11.58 1.56
C VAL A 216 -11.47 -13.07 1.72
N LYS A 217 -11.45 -13.80 0.60
CA LYS A 217 -11.21 -15.26 0.57
C LYS A 217 -10.46 -15.65 -0.70
N ARG A 218 -9.83 -16.83 -0.71
CA ARG A 218 -9.30 -17.44 -1.94
C ARG A 218 -10.45 -18.10 -2.71
N TYR A 219 -10.64 -17.69 -3.95
CA TYR A 219 -11.75 -18.11 -4.80
C TYR A 219 -11.45 -19.41 -5.55
N GLN A 220 -12.37 -20.36 -5.50
CA GLN A 220 -12.35 -21.57 -6.32
C GLN A 220 -13.72 -21.76 -6.97
N SER A 221 -13.76 -21.92 -8.29
CA SER A 221 -14.96 -22.29 -9.02
C SER A 221 -14.84 -23.73 -9.51
N ILE A 222 -15.87 -24.52 -9.24
CA ILE A 222 -16.05 -25.87 -9.78
C ILE A 222 -17.02 -25.75 -10.94
N LYS A 223 -16.60 -26.24 -12.11
CA LYS A 223 -17.42 -26.26 -13.33
C LYS A 223 -17.67 -27.70 -13.77
N ARG A 224 -18.86 -28.00 -14.28
CA ARG A 224 -19.17 -29.26 -14.97
C ARG A 224 -19.13 -29.02 -16.48
N ALA A 225 -18.49 -29.91 -17.22
CA ALA A 225 -18.73 -30.00 -18.66
C ALA A 225 -20.11 -30.66 -18.87
N VAL A 226 -21.00 -29.95 -19.56
CA VAL A 226 -22.36 -30.43 -19.83
C VAL A 226 -22.47 -30.98 -21.25
N ASP A 227 -21.68 -30.44 -22.19
CA ASP A 227 -21.47 -30.94 -23.55
C ASP A 227 -20.13 -30.39 -24.10
N ASP A 228 -19.70 -30.81 -25.29
CA ASP A 228 -18.41 -30.46 -25.91
C ASP A 228 -18.11 -28.95 -25.93
N ASP A 229 -19.15 -28.10 -26.00
CA ASP A 229 -19.02 -26.64 -26.04
C ASP A 229 -19.60 -25.90 -24.81
N ARG A 230 -20.14 -26.61 -23.81
CA ARG A 230 -20.85 -25.98 -22.67
C ARG A 230 -20.27 -26.40 -21.32
N THR A 231 -19.85 -25.41 -20.54
CA THR A 231 -19.48 -25.58 -19.13
C THR A 231 -20.45 -24.82 -18.24
N GLU A 232 -21.00 -25.51 -17.23
CA GLU A 232 -21.87 -24.91 -16.22
C GLU A 232 -21.10 -24.74 -14.92
N HIS A 233 -21.25 -23.58 -14.29
CA HIS A 233 -20.70 -23.35 -12.96
C HIS A 233 -21.56 -24.13 -11.96
N LEU A 234 -20.94 -25.09 -11.27
CA LEU A 234 -21.63 -25.91 -10.25
C LEU A 234 -21.58 -25.25 -8.88
N ARG A 235 -20.40 -24.78 -8.49
CA ARG A 235 -20.13 -24.33 -7.12
C ARG A 235 -19.03 -23.28 -7.09
N VAL A 236 -19.13 -22.34 -6.18
CA VAL A 236 -18.00 -21.52 -5.69
C VAL A 236 -17.63 -21.99 -4.30
N ILE A 237 -16.33 -22.08 -4.04
CA ILE A 237 -15.77 -22.28 -2.71
C ILE A 237 -14.88 -21.09 -2.39
N LEU A 238 -15.12 -20.49 -1.22
CA LEU A 238 -14.37 -19.37 -0.69
C LEU A 238 -13.52 -19.86 0.49
N HIS A 239 -12.22 -20.05 0.25
CA HIS A 239 -11.31 -20.60 1.24
C HIS A 239 -10.69 -19.50 2.11
N PRO A 240 -10.74 -19.61 3.45
CA PRO A 240 -9.86 -18.85 4.32
C PRO A 240 -8.42 -19.32 4.16
N LEU A 241 -7.47 -18.50 4.61
CA LEU A 241 -6.07 -18.93 4.79
C LEU A 241 -5.80 -19.35 6.24
N ASN A 242 -6.56 -18.80 7.18
CA ASN A 242 -6.49 -19.18 8.58
C ASN A 242 -7.25 -20.52 8.79
N PRO A 243 -6.58 -21.59 9.26
CA PRO A 243 -7.19 -22.91 9.48
C PRO A 243 -8.31 -22.93 10.53
N GLU A 244 -8.41 -21.92 11.39
CA GLU A 244 -9.48 -21.80 12.39
C GLU A 244 -10.84 -21.46 11.78
N TYR A 245 -10.89 -21.13 10.49
CA TYR A 245 -12.09 -20.76 9.77
C TYR A 245 -12.45 -21.82 8.73
N GLU A 246 -13.74 -22.09 8.59
CA GLU A 246 -14.23 -23.04 7.58
C GLU A 246 -14.35 -22.39 6.20
N SER A 247 -14.22 -23.23 5.16
CA SER A 247 -14.48 -22.79 3.78
C SER A 247 -15.97 -22.63 3.56
N TRP A 248 -16.35 -21.58 2.83
CA TRP A 248 -17.74 -21.34 2.52
C TRP A 248 -18.07 -21.83 1.10
N GLU A 249 -18.98 -22.80 1.01
CA GLU A 249 -19.42 -23.40 -0.24
C GLU A 249 -20.78 -22.83 -0.67
N ILE A 250 -20.87 -22.45 -1.94
CA ILE A 250 -22.04 -21.82 -2.54
C ILE A 250 -22.37 -22.59 -3.82
N ASP A 251 -23.45 -23.35 -3.79
CA ASP A 251 -23.97 -24.07 -4.94
C ASP A 251 -24.74 -23.13 -5.87
N TYR A 252 -24.50 -23.25 -7.17
CA TYR A 252 -25.30 -22.56 -8.17
C TYR A 252 -26.52 -23.44 -8.49
N GLU A 253 -27.71 -22.98 -8.13
CA GLU A 253 -28.94 -23.63 -8.59
C GLU A 253 -29.31 -23.14 -10.01
N PRO A 254 -29.52 -24.04 -11.00
CA PRO A 254 -29.71 -23.67 -12.41
C PRO A 254 -30.93 -22.80 -12.73
N PHE A 255 -31.85 -22.60 -11.78
CA PHE A 255 -33.11 -21.88 -11.98
C PHE A 255 -33.36 -20.75 -10.98
N ASP A 256 -32.42 -20.49 -10.07
CA ASP A 256 -32.58 -19.44 -9.07
C ASP A 256 -31.69 -18.22 -9.39
N PHE A 257 -32.31 -17.23 -10.02
CA PHE A 257 -31.70 -15.94 -10.32
C PHE A 257 -31.33 -15.17 -9.03
N GLU A 258 -31.96 -15.51 -7.89
CA GLU A 258 -31.63 -14.89 -6.59
C GLU A 258 -30.37 -15.53 -5.97
N SER A 259 -30.20 -16.85 -6.08
CA SER A 259 -29.01 -17.57 -5.58
C SER A 259 -27.72 -17.17 -6.30
N SER A 260 -27.79 -16.93 -7.61
CA SER A 260 -26.68 -16.42 -8.42
C SER A 260 -26.36 -14.93 -8.16
N GLY A 261 -27.24 -14.20 -7.47
CA GLY A 261 -27.08 -12.81 -7.06
C GLY A 261 -26.56 -12.60 -5.63
N ARG A 262 -26.48 -13.65 -4.79
CA ARG A 262 -26.12 -13.52 -3.36
C ARG A 262 -24.69 -13.07 -3.15
N ILE A 263 -23.73 -13.52 -3.96
CA ILE A 263 -22.33 -13.13 -3.83
C ILE A 263 -21.81 -12.45 -5.09
N LYS A 264 -21.09 -11.34 -4.91
CA LYS A 264 -20.46 -10.61 -6.01
C LYS A 264 -19.00 -10.32 -5.67
N VAL A 265 -18.11 -10.55 -6.63
CA VAL A 265 -16.70 -10.17 -6.49
C VAL A 265 -16.57 -8.67 -6.77
N VAL A 266 -16.06 -7.94 -5.80
CA VAL A 266 -15.86 -6.48 -5.85
C VAL A 266 -14.44 -6.12 -6.26
N GLY A 267 -13.45 -6.94 -5.88
CA GLY A 267 -12.05 -6.66 -6.16
C GLY A 267 -11.16 -7.91 -6.06
N GLU A 268 -10.08 -7.92 -6.82
CA GLU A 268 -8.95 -8.85 -6.68
C GLU A 268 -7.93 -8.24 -5.73
N PHE A 269 -7.53 -8.99 -4.70
CA PHE A 269 -6.52 -8.57 -3.74
C PHE A 269 -5.15 -8.50 -4.43
N VAL A 270 -4.48 -7.36 -4.27
CA VAL A 270 -3.14 -7.10 -4.82
C VAL A 270 -2.08 -7.25 -3.72
N ALA A 271 -2.23 -6.49 -2.64
CA ALA A 271 -1.28 -6.44 -1.53
C ALA A 271 -1.94 -5.90 -0.26
N VAL A 272 -1.35 -6.20 0.89
CA VAL A 272 -1.58 -5.39 2.09
C VAL A 272 -0.85 -4.07 1.87
N LEU A 273 -1.47 -2.96 2.26
CA LEU A 273 -0.79 -1.69 2.37
C LEU A 273 0.14 -1.78 3.58
N ASP A 274 1.38 -2.14 3.33
CA ASP A 274 2.47 -1.83 4.25
C ASP A 274 2.90 -0.38 4.02
N ASP A 275 3.45 0.22 5.08
CA ASP A 275 4.21 1.43 4.89
C ASP A 275 5.41 1.11 3.99
N GLN A 276 5.84 2.07 3.18
CA GLN A 276 6.96 1.92 2.25
C GLN A 276 8.10 1.17 2.92
N ASP A 277 8.65 0.13 2.28
CA ASP A 277 9.96 -0.37 2.67
C ASP A 277 10.95 0.78 2.43
N PRO A 278 11.50 1.43 3.47
CA PRO A 278 12.45 2.48 3.23
C PRO A 278 13.68 1.87 2.58
N GLU A 279 14.27 2.62 1.65
CA GLU A 279 15.42 2.11 0.93
C GLU A 279 16.62 2.03 1.87
N VAL A 280 17.35 0.92 1.74
CA VAL A 280 18.60 0.64 2.45
C VAL A 280 19.76 0.94 1.52
#